data_AF-A0A7G6RJ96-F1
#
_entry.id   AF-A0A7G6RJ96-F1
#
_cell.length_a   1.000
_cell.length_b   1.000
_cell.length_c   1.000
_cell.angle_alpha   90.00
_cell.angle_beta   90.00
_cell.angle_gamma   90.00
#
_symmetry.space_group_name_H-M   'P 1'
#
loop_
_entity.id
_entity.type
_entity.pdbx_description
1 polymer ?
#
loop_
_entity_poly.entity_id
_entity_poly.type
_entity_poly.pdbx_seq_one_letter_code
_entity_poly.pdbx_strand_id
1 'polypeptide(L)'
;MKNRLIDLNNHLFSQLERLSDENLTAEQIESEVKRTDAIVAVSEQLIRNSDLSLKAATLVANHGDRFKPMLPTIFRQPDTLEGKAITDGSEK
;
A
#
# COMPACT_ATOMS: atom_id res chain seq x y z
N MET A 1 -8.14 -5.29 -7.92
CA MET A 1 -7.75 -4.16 -7.02
C MET A 1 -6.34 -3.72 -7.39
N LYS A 2 -6.09 -2.41 -7.49
CA LYS A 2 -4.77 -1.84 -7.84
C LYS A 2 -4.09 -1.34 -6.57
N ASN A 3 -3.23 -2.16 -5.96
CA ASN A 3 -2.66 -1.91 -4.62
C ASN A 3 -1.12 -1.78 -4.65
N ARG A 4 -0.54 -1.24 -5.74
CA ARG A 4 0.92 -1.15 -5.90
C ARG A 4 1.38 0.30 -5.98
N LEU A 5 2.63 0.53 -5.58
CA LEU A 5 3.32 1.83 -5.71
C LEU A 5 3.30 2.39 -7.14
N ILE A 6 3.46 1.53 -8.14
CA ILE A 6 3.40 1.94 -9.55
C ILE A 6 2.03 2.50 -9.94
N ASP A 7 0.95 1.97 -9.36
CA ASP A 7 -0.41 2.43 -9.64
C ASP A 7 -0.63 3.83 -9.05
N LEU A 8 -0.06 4.09 -7.86
CA LEU A 8 -0.07 5.42 -7.25
C LEU A 8 0.69 6.44 -8.10
N ASN A 9 1.88 6.08 -8.57
CA ASN A 9 2.69 6.96 -9.41
C ASN A 9 1.96 7.33 -10.72
N ASN A 10 1.29 6.37 -11.35
CA ASN A 10 0.45 6.62 -12.53
C ASN A 10 -0.72 7.58 -12.23
N HIS A 11 -1.34 7.47 -11.04
CA HIS A 11 -2.40 8.39 -10.63
C HIS A 11 -1.89 9.81 -10.42
N LEU A 12 -0.71 9.99 -9.82
CA LEU A 12 -0.08 11.30 -9.64
C LEU A 12 0.26 11.97 -10.99
N PHE A 13 0.77 11.21 -11.95
CA PHE A 13 1.03 11.73 -13.29
C PHE A 13 -0.25 12.11 -14.03
N SER A 14 -1.31 11.29 -13.96
CA SER A 14 -2.61 11.65 -14.54
C SER A 14 -3.21 12.90 -13.87
N GLN A 15 -2.97 13.10 -12.58
CA GLN A 15 -3.39 14.29 -11.86
C GLN A 15 -2.64 15.54 -12.34
N LEU A 16 -1.35 15.42 -12.64
CA LEU A 16 -0.54 16.50 -13.22
C LEU A 16 -1.01 16.89 -14.62
N GLU A 17 -1.36 15.91 -15.46
CA GLU A 17 -1.93 16.15 -16.79
C GLU A 17 -3.26 16.91 -16.69
N ARG A 18 -4.15 16.50 -15.76
CA ARG A 18 -5.43 17.19 -15.51
C ARG A 18 -5.23 18.64 -15.10
N LEU A 19 -4.33 18.90 -14.15
CA LEU A 19 -4.03 20.26 -13.68
C LEU A 19 -3.40 21.15 -14.77
N SER A 20 -2.83 20.55 -15.82
CA SER A 20 -2.23 21.27 -16.95
C SER A 20 -3.25 21.62 -18.05
N ASP A 21 -4.51 21.21 -17.93
CA ASP A 21 -5.56 21.56 -18.90
C ASP A 21 -5.92 23.05 -18.80
N GLU A 22 -5.62 23.80 -19.85
CA GLU A 22 -5.84 25.24 -19.96
C GLU A 22 -7.33 25.63 -19.99
N ASN A 23 -8.23 24.67 -20.19
CA ASN A 23 -9.67 24.92 -20.28
C ASN A 23 -10.40 24.81 -18.93
N LEU A 24 -9.68 24.55 -17.84
CA LEU A 24 -10.29 24.42 -16.52
C LEU A 24 -10.79 25.76 -15.98
N THR A 25 -11.98 25.74 -15.38
CA THR A 25 -12.46 26.88 -14.58
C THR A 25 -11.74 26.94 -13.24
N ALA A 26 -11.82 28.10 -12.56
CA ALA A 26 -11.23 28.27 -11.23
C ALA A 26 -11.75 27.23 -10.22
N GLU A 27 -13.04 26.91 -10.25
CA GLU A 27 -13.66 25.91 -9.36
C GLU A 27 -13.16 24.49 -9.67
N GLN A 28 -12.92 24.17 -10.95
CA GLN A 28 -12.38 22.88 -11.34
C GLN A 28 -10.92 22.74 -10.91
N ILE A 29 -10.12 23.80 -11.04
CA ILE A 29 -8.75 23.86 -10.52
C ILE A 29 -8.76 23.62 -9.00
N GLU A 30 -9.63 24.30 -8.26
CA GLU A 30 -9.73 24.12 -6.80
C GLU A 30 -10.08 22.66 -6.42
N SER A 31 -10.98 22.02 -7.18
CA SER A 31 -11.34 20.62 -7.00
C SER A 31 -10.17 19.67 -7.27
N GLU A 32 -9.43 19.88 -8.36
CA GLU A 32 -8.27 19.06 -8.70
C GLU A 32 -7.10 19.29 -7.73
N VAL A 33 -6.93 20.50 -7.18
CA VAL A 33 -5.98 20.77 -6.09
C VAL A 33 -6.36 19.97 -4.83
N LYS A 34 -7.61 20.08 -4.36
CA LYS A 34 -8.08 19.32 -3.19
C LYS A 34 -7.92 17.81 -3.37
N ARG A 35 -8.17 17.31 -4.58
CA ARG A 35 -7.95 15.90 -4.92
C ARG A 35 -6.46 15.54 -4.84
N THR A 36 -5.59 16.38 -5.37
CA THR A 36 -4.14 16.18 -5.33
C THR A 36 -3.65 16.12 -3.89
N ASP A 37 -4.08 17.05 -3.03
CA ASP A 37 -3.73 17.08 -1.62
C ASP A 37 -4.14 15.78 -0.90
N ALA A 38 -5.34 15.28 -1.17
CA ALA A 38 -5.81 14.02 -0.61
C ALA A 38 -4.95 12.83 -1.07
N ILE A 39 -4.57 12.79 -2.35
CA ILE A 39 -3.69 11.74 -2.88
C ILE A 39 -2.31 11.82 -2.21
N VAL A 40 -1.74 13.02 -2.08
CA VAL A 40 -0.44 13.23 -1.42
C VAL A 40 -0.49 12.76 0.03
N ALA A 41 -1.52 13.13 0.79
CA ALA A 41 -1.68 12.71 2.18
C ALA A 41 -1.71 11.18 2.36
N VAL A 42 -2.42 10.47 1.47
CA VAL A 42 -2.45 8.99 1.49
C VAL A 42 -1.09 8.41 1.06
N SER A 43 -0.46 9.01 0.04
CA SER A 43 0.85 8.60 -0.48
C SER A 43 1.93 8.64 0.60
N GLU A 44 1.94 9.69 1.41
CA GLU A 44 2.88 9.82 2.51
C GLU A 44 2.72 8.70 3.56
N GLN A 45 1.49 8.30 3.89
CA GLN A 45 1.25 7.17 4.81
C GLN A 45 1.82 5.86 4.25
N LEU A 46 1.66 5.66 2.94
CA LEU A 46 2.18 4.47 2.25
C LEU A 46 3.71 4.45 2.22
N ILE A 47 4.35 5.60 1.98
CA ILE A 47 5.81 5.75 2.04
C ILE A 47 6.30 5.50 3.47
N ARG A 48 5.65 6.06 4.50
CA ARG A 48 5.99 5.79 5.91
C ARG A 48 5.90 4.31 6.26
N ASN A 49 4.87 3.61 5.77
CA ASN A 49 4.73 2.17 5.95
C ASN A 49 5.84 1.37 5.22
N SER A 50 6.22 1.81 4.01
CA SER A 50 7.31 1.20 3.25
C SER A 50 8.67 1.41 3.93
N ASP A 51 8.93 2.60 4.46
CA ASP A 51 10.14 2.92 5.24
C ASP A 51 10.22 2.08 6.52
N LEU A 52 9.11 1.91 7.25
CA LEU A 52 9.03 1.02 8.39
C LEU A 52 9.38 -0.44 8.01
N SER A 53 8.86 -0.90 6.87
CA SER A 53 9.13 -2.24 6.34
C SER A 53 10.62 -2.41 5.97
N LEU A 54 11.22 -1.39 5.36
CA LEU A 54 12.65 -1.38 5.05
C LEU A 54 13.50 -1.41 6.32
N LYS A 55 13.18 -0.59 7.33
CA LYS A 55 13.86 -0.58 8.63
C LYS A 55 13.78 -1.93 9.35
N ALA A 56 12.61 -2.56 9.31
CA ALA A 56 12.41 -3.93 9.81
C ALA A 56 13.31 -4.94 9.08
N ALA A 57 13.41 -4.85 7.75
CA ALA A 57 14.32 -5.67 6.96
C ALA A 57 15.79 -5.42 7.29
N THR A 58 16.19 -4.16 7.44
CA THR A 58 17.56 -3.79 7.85
C THR A 58 17.89 -4.30 9.26
N LEU A 59 16.94 -4.24 10.21
CA LEU A 59 17.14 -4.76 11.56
C LEU A 59 17.47 -6.25 11.54
N VAL A 60 16.69 -7.03 10.79
CA VAL A 60 16.90 -8.47 10.61
C VAL A 60 18.21 -8.76 9.88
N ALA A 61 18.51 -8.04 8.79
CA ALA A 61 19.75 -8.21 8.04
C ALA A 61 21.00 -7.95 8.91
N ASN A 62 20.97 -6.93 9.77
CA ASN A 62 22.12 -6.54 10.58
C ASN A 62 22.26 -7.33 11.88
N HIS A 63 21.15 -7.80 12.47
CA HIS A 63 21.17 -8.38 13.82
C HIS A 63 20.66 -9.83 13.89
N GLY A 64 20.28 -10.40 12.75
CA GLY A 64 19.87 -11.79 12.58
C GLY A 64 18.37 -12.05 12.77
N ASP A 65 17.96 -13.26 12.41
CA ASP A 65 16.57 -13.69 12.32
C ASP A 65 15.79 -13.71 13.65
N ARG A 66 16.48 -13.58 14.80
CA ARG A 66 15.86 -13.53 16.14
C ARG A 66 14.85 -12.38 16.32
N PHE A 67 14.92 -11.34 15.47
CA PHE A 67 13.97 -10.23 15.51
C PHE A 67 12.71 -10.47 14.66
N LYS A 68 12.69 -11.49 13.79
CA LYS A 68 11.52 -11.81 12.95
C LYS A 68 10.23 -12.03 13.76
N PRO A 69 10.22 -12.75 14.91
CA PRO A 69 9.02 -12.92 15.72
C PRO A 69 8.47 -11.60 16.30
N MET A 70 9.34 -10.58 16.46
CA MET A 70 8.96 -9.25 16.96
C MET A 70 8.45 -8.32 15.86
N LEU A 71 8.51 -8.75 14.60
CA LEU A 71 8.08 -7.99 13.42
C LEU A 71 6.94 -8.71 12.66
N PRO A 72 5.84 -9.07 13.33
CA PRO A 72 4.82 -9.97 12.80
C PRO A 72 4.01 -9.37 11.65
N THR A 73 4.03 -8.05 11.44
CA THR A 73 3.32 -7.41 10.33
C THR A 73 4.13 -7.36 9.03
N ILE A 74 5.45 -7.53 9.11
CA ILE A 74 6.38 -7.50 7.96
C ILE A 74 6.81 -8.91 7.56
N PHE A 75 7.05 -9.77 8.55
CA PHE A 75 7.58 -11.12 8.35
C PHE A 75 6.58 -12.22 8.68
N ARG A 76 5.29 -11.91 8.90
CA ARG A 76 4.28 -12.98 8.91
C ARG A 76 4.39 -13.73 7.60
N GLN A 77 4.68 -15.03 7.67
CA GLN A 77 4.17 -15.90 6.64
C GLN A 77 2.65 -15.68 6.62
N PRO A 78 2.01 -15.58 5.44
CA PRO A 78 0.56 -15.65 5.40
C PRO A 78 0.20 -16.87 6.23
N ASP A 79 -0.60 -16.68 7.28
CA ASP A 79 -1.14 -17.80 8.04
C ASP A 79 -1.61 -18.76 6.94
N THR A 80 -1.02 -19.95 6.87
CA THR A 80 -1.58 -21.01 6.04
C THR A 80 -3.02 -21.02 6.46
N LEU A 81 -3.91 -20.49 5.62
CA LEU A 81 -5.34 -20.57 5.80
C LEU A 81 -5.52 -22.07 5.89
N GLU A 82 -5.60 -22.57 7.12
CA GLU A 82 -5.70 -23.99 7.37
C GLU A 82 -6.90 -24.37 6.54
N GLY A 83 -6.63 -25.13 5.48
CA GLY A 83 -7.62 -25.98 4.88
C GLY A 83 -8.07 -26.89 6.01
N LYS A 84 -9.02 -26.42 6.82
CA LYS A 84 -10.09 -27.26 7.26
C LYS A 84 -10.61 -27.87 5.98
N ALA A 85 -10.12 -29.07 5.69
CA ALA A 85 -10.89 -30.04 4.95
C ALA A 85 -12.28 -29.93 5.57
N ILE A 86 -13.21 -29.39 4.78
CA ILE A 86 -14.61 -29.61 4.99
C ILE A 86 -14.68 -31.13 4.88
N THR A 87 -14.68 -31.81 6.03
CA THR A 87 -15.00 -33.22 6.10
C THR A 87 -16.45 -33.27 5.68
N ASP A 88 -16.67 -33.43 4.37
CA ASP A 88 -17.95 -33.81 3.85
C ASP A 88 -18.24 -35.18 4.44
N GLY A 89 -19.14 -35.18 5.41
CA GLY A 89 -19.66 -36.38 6.02
C GLY A 89 -20.47 -37.12 4.97
N SER A 90 -19.85 -38.12 4.36
CA SER A 90 -20.56 -39.18 3.65
C SER A 90 -19.81 -40.51 3.81
N GLU A 91 -19.76 -40.99 5.05
CA GLU A 91 -19.83 -42.44 5.28
C GLU A 91 -21.31 -42.86 5.27
N LYS A 92 -21.80 -43.24 4.10
CA LYS A 92 -22.53 -44.49 3.80
C LYS A 92 -23.15 -44.46 2.42
#